data_AF-A0A7V8Z6A5-F1
#
_entry.id   AF-A0A7V8Z6A5-F1
#
_cell.length_a   1.000
_cell.length_b   1.000
_cell.length_c   1.000
_cell.angle_alpha   90.00
_cell.angle_beta   90.00
_cell.angle_gamma   90.00
#
_symmetry.space_group_name_H-M   'P 1'
#
loop_
_entity.id
_entity.type
_entity.pdbx_description
1 polymer ?
#
loop_
_entity_poly.entity_id
_entity_poly.type
_entity_poly.pdbx_seq_one_letter_code
_entity_poly.pdbx_strand_id
1 'polypeptide(L)'
;MTTPVPTRFTDDELALIDELVDEGIGGNRSAVIRRGVHHLADAVRRARVGGVIVQSYRERPQSAEDDELAMASAVAMTEAEPW
;
A
#
# COMPACT_ATOMS: atom_id res chain seq x y z
N MET A 1 0.52 9.42 22.05
CA MET A 1 0.70 10.89 22.15
C MET A 1 0.83 11.46 20.75
N THR A 2 0.26 12.63 20.49
CA THR A 2 0.44 13.36 19.23
C THR A 2 1.27 14.62 19.49
N THR A 3 2.19 14.93 18.57
CA THR A 3 2.99 16.16 18.61
C THR A 3 2.48 17.14 17.57
N PRO A 4 2.18 18.40 17.91
CA PRO A 4 1.81 19.41 16.92
C PRO A 4 2.95 19.68 15.93
N VAL A 5 2.62 19.74 14.65
CA VAL A 5 3.54 20.12 13.57
C VAL A 5 2.95 21.33 12.84
N PRO A 6 3.44 22.55 13.07
CA PRO A 6 2.94 23.72 12.37
C PRO A 6 3.37 23.66 10.89
N THR A 7 2.42 23.86 10.00
CA THR A 7 2.65 23.95 8.55
C THR A 7 1.75 25.02 7.95
N ARG A 8 2.12 25.53 6.79
CA ARG A 8 1.31 26.47 6.02
C ARG A 8 0.66 25.73 4.85
N PHE A 9 -0.57 26.10 4.55
CA PHE A 9 -1.31 25.67 3.38
C PHE A 9 -1.74 26.90 2.60
N THR A 10 -1.84 26.79 1.28
CA THR A 10 -2.49 27.80 0.44
C THR A 10 -4.00 27.76 0.66
N ASP A 11 -4.70 28.80 0.21
CA ASP A 11 -6.16 28.84 0.27
C ASP A 11 -6.79 27.70 -0.55
N ASP A 12 -6.21 27.38 -1.71
CA ASP A 12 -6.65 26.27 -2.56
C ASP A 12 -6.47 24.90 -1.87
N GLU A 13 -5.33 24.70 -1.19
CA GLU A 13 -5.08 23.47 -0.43
C GLU A 13 -6.05 23.34 0.76
N LEU A 14 -6.38 24.44 1.43
CA LEU A 14 -7.38 24.45 2.49
C LEU A 14 -8.78 24.12 1.94
N ALA A 15 -9.16 24.70 0.80
CA ALA A 15 -10.43 24.41 0.15
C ALA A 15 -10.56 22.92 -0.21
N LEU A 16 -9.49 22.32 -0.75
CA LEU A 16 -9.44 20.89 -1.03
C LEU A 16 -9.58 20.03 0.24
N ILE A 17 -8.90 20.42 1.33
CA ILE A 17 -9.03 19.70 2.60
C ILE A 17 -10.46 19.80 3.15
N ASP A 18 -11.11 20.95 3.01
CA ASP A 18 -12.49 21.16 3.42
C ASP A 18 -13.46 20.31 2.61
N GLU A 19 -13.30 20.26 1.28
CA GLU A 19 -14.10 19.39 0.41
C GLU A 19 -14.00 17.92 0.85
N LEU A 20 -12.80 17.44 1.17
CA LEU A 20 -12.61 16.07 1.68
C LEU A 20 -13.27 15.84 3.04
N VAL A 21 -13.40 16.87 3.88
CA VAL A 21 -14.16 16.78 5.14
C VAL A 21 -15.66 16.70 4.84
N ASP A 22 -16.16 17.53 3.92
CA ASP A 22 -17.57 17.58 3.54
C ASP A 22 -18.02 16.28 2.86
N GLU A 23 -17.14 15.63 2.10
CA GLU A 23 -17.34 14.29 1.54
C GLU A 23 -17.28 13.16 2.59
N GLY A 24 -16.93 13.48 3.85
CA GLY A 24 -16.85 12.51 4.94
C GLY A 24 -15.58 11.65 4.95
N ILE A 25 -14.54 12.00 4.17
CA ILE A 25 -13.26 11.28 4.13
C ILE A 25 -12.54 11.36 5.49
N GLY A 26 -12.76 12.43 6.24
CA GLY A 26 -12.35 12.56 7.64
C GLY A 26 -13.24 13.54 8.40
N GLY A 27 -13.46 13.32 9.71
CA GLY A 27 -14.33 14.16 10.52
C GLY A 27 -13.80 15.57 10.86
N ASN A 28 -12.60 15.92 10.39
CA ASN A 28 -12.01 17.26 10.43
C ASN A 28 -10.73 17.31 9.59
N ARG A 29 -10.23 18.52 9.33
CA ARG A 29 -8.99 18.78 8.58
C ARG A 29 -7.80 17.94 9.06
N SER A 30 -7.58 17.87 10.37
CA SER A 30 -6.47 17.09 10.95
C SER A 30 -6.61 15.59 10.69
N ALA A 31 -7.83 15.06 10.65
CA ALA A 31 -8.09 13.66 10.30
C ALA A 31 -7.78 13.39 8.83
N VAL A 32 -8.21 14.28 7.92
CA VAL A 32 -7.88 14.22 6.49
C VAL A 32 -6.37 14.29 6.27
N ILE A 33 -5.67 15.25 6.88
CA ILE A 33 -4.22 15.42 6.77
C ILE A 33 -3.49 14.15 7.24
N ARG A 34 -3.84 13.61 8.41
CA ARG A 34 -3.22 12.36 8.90
C ARG A 34 -3.47 11.19 7.94
N ARG A 35 -4.69 11.06 7.42
CA ARG A 35 -5.02 10.03 6.43
C ARG A 35 -4.20 10.20 5.15
N GLY A 36 -4.03 11.43 4.67
CA GLY A 36 -3.17 11.75 3.53
C GLY A 36 -1.71 11.35 3.76
N VAL A 37 -1.15 11.64 4.94
CA VAL A 37 0.21 11.23 5.31
C VAL A 37 0.35 9.71 5.31
N HIS A 38 -0.59 8.98 5.90
CA HIS A 38 -0.57 7.51 5.89
C HIS A 38 -0.70 6.93 4.49
N HIS A 39 -1.57 7.51 3.65
CA HIS A 39 -1.72 7.08 2.26
C HIS A 39 -0.44 7.30 1.45
N LEU A 40 0.21 8.45 1.60
CA LEU A 40 1.50 8.73 0.96
C LEU A 40 2.59 7.76 1.44
N ALA A 41 2.65 7.49 2.75
CA ALA A 41 3.61 6.55 3.31
C ALA A 41 3.40 5.12 2.77
N ASP A 42 2.15 4.66 2.63
CA ASP A 42 1.86 3.36 2.04
C ASP A 42 2.24 3.31 0.55
N ALA A 43 1.92 4.34 -0.22
CA ALA A 43 2.28 4.43 -1.63
C ALA A 43 3.81 4.35 -1.84
N VAL A 44 4.59 5.12 -1.07
CA VAL A 44 6.06 5.07 -1.10
C VAL A 44 6.57 3.69 -0.70
N ARG A 45 6.00 3.09 0.36
CA ARG A 45 6.37 1.74 0.80
C ARG A 45 6.12 0.71 -0.29
N ARG A 46 4.94 0.72 -0.92
CA ARG A 46 4.58 -0.21 -2.01
C ARG A 46 5.50 -0.05 -3.21
N ALA A 47 5.80 1.18 -3.62
CA ALA A 47 6.73 1.43 -4.71
C ALA A 47 8.11 0.83 -4.43
N ARG A 48 8.63 1.03 -3.22
CA ARG A 48 9.91 0.44 -2.78
C ARG A 48 9.87 -1.09 -2.79
N VAL A 49 8.85 -1.70 -2.20
CA VAL A 49 8.71 -3.17 -2.16
C VAL A 49 8.58 -3.74 -3.58
N GLY A 50 7.76 -3.13 -4.43
CA GLY A 50 7.64 -3.53 -5.84
C GLY A 50 8.98 -3.46 -6.57
N GLY A 51 9.76 -2.42 -6.33
CA GLY A 51 11.13 -2.31 -6.84
C GLY A 51 12.02 -3.48 -6.40
N VAL A 52 11.99 -3.85 -5.13
CA VAL A 52 12.75 -5.00 -4.60
C VAL A 52 12.30 -6.31 -5.24
N ILE A 53 11.00 -6.53 -5.40
CA ILE A 53 10.45 -7.73 -6.04
C ILE A 53 10.94 -7.83 -7.50
N VAL A 54 10.83 -6.74 -8.26
CA VAL A 54 11.28 -6.70 -9.66
C VAL A 54 12.77 -6.98 -9.78
N GLN A 55 13.60 -6.41 -8.90
CA GLN A 55 15.03 -6.70 -8.90
C GLN A 55 15.33 -8.16 -8.56
N SER A 56 14.62 -8.74 -7.58
CA SER A 56 14.77 -10.16 -7.25
C SER A 56 14.52 -11.08 -8.45
N TYR A 57 13.44 -10.85 -9.21
CA TYR A 57 13.15 -11.64 -10.41
C TYR A 57 14.16 -11.42 -11.54
N ARG A 58 14.84 -10.28 -11.59
CA ARG A 58 15.90 -10.02 -12.58
C ARG A 58 17.21 -10.70 -12.20
N GLU A 59 17.59 -10.64 -10.93
CA GLU A 59 18.83 -11.23 -10.41
C GLU A 59 18.73 -12.75 -10.33
N ARG A 60 17.54 -13.26 -9.99
CA ARG A 60 17.23 -14.68 -9.89
C ARG A 60 15.91 -14.95 -10.61
N PRO A 61 15.97 -15.09 -11.95
CA PRO A 61 14.81 -15.51 -12.71
C PRO A 61 14.28 -16.84 -12.17
N GLN A 62 12.96 -16.95 -12.11
CA GLN A 62 12.30 -18.19 -11.76
C GLN A 62 12.68 -19.27 -12.77
N SER A 63 13.02 -20.46 -12.27
CA SER A 63 13.38 -21.60 -13.09
C SER A 63 12.15 -22.45 -13.42
N ALA A 64 12.26 -23.30 -14.43
CA ALA A 64 11.22 -24.29 -14.73
C ALA A 64 10.97 -25.26 -13.56
N GLU A 65 12.01 -25.57 -12.78
CA GLU A 65 11.90 -26.43 -11.59
C GLU A 65 11.07 -25.74 -10.48
N ASP A 66 11.22 -24.43 -10.31
CA ASP A 66 10.40 -23.65 -9.38
C ASP A 66 8.91 -23.70 -9.77
N ASP A 67 8.62 -23.62 -11.08
CA ASP A 67 7.26 -23.72 -11.62
C ASP A 67 6.66 -25.11 -11.41
N GLU A 68 7.44 -26.16 -11.70
CA GLU A 68 7.04 -27.55 -11.51
C GLU A 68 6.75 -27.83 -10.02
N LEU A 69 7.60 -27.36 -9.12
CA LEU A 69 7.41 -27.49 -7.68
C LEU A 69 6.18 -26.73 -7.19
N ALA A 70 5.96 -25.50 -7.66
CA ALA A 70 4.79 -24.71 -7.31
C ALA A 70 3.49 -25.39 -7.76
N MET A 71 3.46 -25.95 -8.98
CA MET A 71 2.31 -26.67 -9.50
C MET A 71 2.03 -27.95 -8.71
N ALA A 72 3.05 -28.77 -8.45
CA ALA A 72 2.91 -29.99 -7.66
C ALA A 72 2.38 -29.70 -6.25
N SER A 73 2.87 -28.62 -5.63
CA SER A 73 2.41 -28.18 -4.31
C SER A 73 0.92 -27.76 -4.34
N ALA A 74 0.50 -27.01 -5.36
CA ALA A 74 -0.89 -26.58 -5.51
C ALA A 74 -1.86 -27.76 -5.71
N VAL A 75 -1.44 -28.77 -6.50
CA VAL A 75 -2.19 -30.02 -6.68
C VAL A 75 -2.32 -30.76 -5.35
N ALA A 76 -1.21 -30.96 -4.64
CA ALA A 76 -1.20 -31.66 -3.36
C ALA A 76 -2.08 -30.96 -2.30
N MET A 77 -2.06 -29.62 -2.25
CA MET A 77 -2.94 -28.84 -1.37
C MET A 77 -4.42 -29.03 -1.73
N THR A 78 -4.75 -29.12 -3.01
CA THR A 78 -6.12 -29.34 -3.48
C THR A 78 -6.61 -30.75 -3.15
N GLU A 79 -5.75 -31.75 -3.29
CA GLU A 79 -6.07 -33.16 -2.99
C GLU A 79 -6.18 -33.45 -1.48
N ALA A 80 -5.51 -32.66 -0.64
CA ALA A 80 -5.50 -32.84 0.81
C ALA A 80 -6.80 -32.38 1.50
N GLU A 81 -7.65 -31.64 0.79
CA GLU A 81 -8.87 -31.07 1.35
C GLU A 81 -10.05 -32.05 1.20
N PRO A 82 -10.92 -32.17 2.23
CA PRO A 82 -11.89 -33.27 2.34
C PRO A 82 -13.22 -33.01 1.61
N TRP A 83 -13.22 -32.11 0.63
CA TRP A 83 -14.42 -31.67 -0.08
C TRP A 83 -14.97 -32.69 -1.07
#